data_AF-A0A8C1T5A1-F1
#
_entry.id   AF-A0A8C1T5A1-F1
#
_cell.length_a   1.000
_cell.length_b   1.000
_cell.length_c   1.000
_cell.angle_alpha   90.00
_cell.angle_beta   90.00
_cell.angle_gamma   90.00
#
_symmetry.space_group_name_H-M   'P 1'
#
loop_
_entity.id
_entity.type
_entity.pdbx_description
1 polymer ?
#
loop_
_entity_poly.entity_id
_entity_poly.type
_entity_poly.pdbx_seq_one_letter_code
_entity_poly.pdbx_strand_id
1 'polypeptide(L)'
;MCPQSRLSSQSEAMALQSVRNMRGNTRCVDCEAQNPDWASLNLGALICIECSGIHRNLGTHLSRVRSLDLDEWPLELIKFQKCYIQITVLCIVYNVENNVNNFNSK
;
A
#
# COMPACT_ATOMS: atom_id res chain seq x y z
N MET A 1 -9.48 -29.46 -9.97
CA MET A 1 -9.44 -28.17 -9.23
C MET A 1 -10.86 -27.70 -8.95
N CYS A 2 -11.20 -27.40 -7.69
CA CYS A 2 -12.58 -27.14 -7.23
C CYS A 2 -13.10 -25.72 -7.60
N PRO A 3 -14.39 -25.57 -7.97
CA PRO A 3 -14.99 -24.28 -8.36
C PRO A 3 -14.92 -23.17 -7.30
N GLN A 4 -14.95 -23.53 -6.01
CA GLN A 4 -14.89 -22.58 -4.89
C GLN A 4 -13.61 -21.75 -4.86
N SER A 5 -12.47 -22.32 -5.30
CA SER A 5 -11.18 -21.63 -5.35
C SER A 5 -11.10 -20.52 -6.42
N ARG A 6 -11.92 -20.61 -7.47
CA ARG A 6 -11.92 -19.61 -8.57
C ARG A 6 -12.68 -18.33 -8.23
N LEU A 7 -13.72 -18.44 -7.40
CA LEU A 7 -14.53 -17.30 -6.99
C LEU A 7 -13.79 -16.43 -5.96
N SER A 8 -13.06 -17.05 -5.02
CA SER A 8 -12.20 -16.34 -4.07
C SER A 8 -11.11 -15.55 -4.81
N SER A 9 -10.41 -16.18 -5.76
CA SER A 9 -9.33 -15.54 -6.53
C SER A 9 -9.80 -14.34 -7.35
N GLN A 10 -11.02 -14.36 -7.88
CA GLN A 10 -11.58 -13.23 -8.62
C GLN A 10 -11.94 -12.06 -7.70
N SER A 11 -12.49 -12.34 -6.51
CA SER A 11 -12.76 -11.31 -5.50
C SER A 11 -11.49 -10.67 -4.96
N GLU A 12 -10.42 -11.45 -4.79
CA GLU A 12 -9.11 -11.00 -4.33
C GLU A 12 -8.45 -10.08 -5.36
N ALA A 13 -8.46 -10.46 -6.64
CA ALA A 13 -7.92 -9.64 -7.73
C ALA A 13 -8.62 -8.27 -7.81
N MET A 14 -9.95 -8.22 -7.73
CA MET A 14 -10.70 -6.96 -7.69
C MET A 14 -10.35 -6.13 -6.44
N ALA A 15 -10.19 -6.78 -5.28
CA ALA A 15 -9.85 -6.10 -4.04
C ALA A 15 -8.42 -5.53 -4.08
N LEU A 16 -7.45 -6.24 -4.65
CA LEU A 16 -6.09 -5.73 -4.87
C LEU A 16 -6.05 -4.61 -5.92
N GLN A 17 -6.84 -4.70 -6.98
CA GLN A 17 -6.95 -3.62 -7.95
C GLN A 17 -7.43 -2.33 -7.28
N SER A 18 -8.39 -2.42 -6.37
CA SER A 18 -8.83 -1.24 -5.64
C SER A 18 -7.77 -0.69 -4.68
N VAL A 19 -6.80 -1.49 -4.19
CA VAL A 19 -5.63 -0.98 -3.47
C VAL A 19 -4.78 -0.10 -4.39
N ARG A 20 -4.47 -0.58 -5.60
CA ARG A 20 -3.70 0.18 -6.60
C ARG A 20 -4.36 1.50 -6.99
N ASN A 21 -5.69 1.50 -7.08
CA ASN A 21 -6.47 2.67 -7.48
C ASN A 21 -6.67 3.71 -6.37
N MET A 22 -6.25 3.45 -5.13
CA MET A 22 -6.36 4.46 -4.06
C MET A 22 -5.47 5.66 -4.38
N ARG A 23 -5.93 6.84 -3.98
CA ARG A 23 -5.19 8.08 -4.20
C ARG A 23 -3.80 7.99 -3.56
N GLY A 24 -2.76 8.35 -4.33
CA GLY A 24 -1.37 8.30 -3.89
C GLY A 24 -0.64 6.99 -4.19
N ASN A 25 -1.34 5.94 -4.63
CA ASN A 25 -0.74 4.62 -4.88
C ASN A 25 -0.21 4.40 -6.30
N THR A 26 -0.25 5.41 -7.17
CA THR A 26 0.27 5.32 -8.54
C THR A 26 1.78 5.43 -8.64
N ARG A 27 2.45 5.77 -7.52
CA ARG A 27 3.88 6.05 -7.42
C ARG A 27 4.45 5.39 -6.16
N CYS A 28 5.66 4.85 -6.27
CA CYS A 28 6.40 4.36 -5.11
C CYS A 28 6.64 5.50 -4.13
N VAL A 29 6.40 5.24 -2.84
CA VAL A 29 6.56 6.25 -1.79
C VAL A 29 8.02 6.71 -1.58
N ASP A 30 9.00 5.87 -1.93
CA ASP A 30 10.42 6.15 -1.66
C ASP A 30 11.16 6.79 -2.85
N CYS A 31 10.80 6.42 -4.08
CA CYS A 31 11.55 6.83 -5.29
C CYS A 31 10.67 7.34 -6.45
N GLU A 32 9.36 7.45 -6.25
CA GLU A 32 8.39 7.94 -7.25
C GLU A 32 8.29 7.13 -8.55
N ALA A 33 8.89 5.94 -8.60
CA ALA A 33 8.71 4.99 -9.70
C ALA A 33 7.22 4.68 -9.91
N GLN A 34 6.81 4.51 -11.17
CA GLN A 34 5.41 4.28 -11.54
C GLN A 34 4.95 2.88 -11.17
N ASN A 35 3.65 2.76 -10.92
CA ASN A 35 2.94 1.48 -10.78
C ASN A 35 3.59 0.54 -9.75
N PRO A 36 3.76 0.96 -8.49
CA PRO A 36 4.34 0.10 -7.47
C PRO A 36 3.45 -1.12 -7.22
N ASP A 37 4.09 -2.28 -7.19
CA ASP A 37 3.52 -3.62 -7.13
C ASP A 37 3.99 -4.40 -5.91
N TRP A 38 4.63 -3.73 -4.95
CA TRP A 38 4.88 -4.22 -3.60
C TRP A 38 4.24 -3.32 -2.55
N ALA A 39 3.90 -3.90 -1.41
CA ALA A 39 3.33 -3.23 -0.26
C ALA A 39 4.21 -3.43 0.98
N SER A 40 4.41 -2.37 1.75
CA SER A 40 4.84 -2.46 3.14
C SER A 40 3.60 -2.49 4.03
N LEU A 41 3.29 -3.64 4.63
CA LEU A 41 2.01 -3.89 5.28
C LEU A 41 1.78 -3.00 6.50
N ASN A 42 2.76 -2.95 7.40
CA ASN A 42 2.66 -2.20 8.65
C ASN A 42 2.83 -0.69 8.46
N LEU A 43 3.39 -0.26 7.32
CA LEU A 43 3.54 1.16 6.99
C LEU A 43 2.36 1.68 6.15
N GLY A 44 1.54 0.80 5.58
CA GLY A 44 0.42 1.21 4.73
C GLY A 44 0.88 1.98 3.51
N ALA A 45 1.86 1.47 2.77
CA ALA A 45 2.41 2.14 1.59
C ALA A 45 2.74 1.16 0.47
N LEU A 46 2.72 1.64 -0.78
CA LEU A 46 3.20 0.90 -1.94
C LEU A 46 4.61 1.33 -2.34
N ILE A 47 5.42 0.35 -2.72
CA ILE A 47 6.83 0.48 -3.11
C ILE A 47 7.11 -0.29 -4.40
N CYS A 48 8.09 0.14 -5.18
CA CYS A 48 8.54 -0.59 -6.37
C CYS A 48 9.43 -1.79 -6.01
N ILE A 49 9.85 -2.57 -7.02
CA ILE A 49 10.68 -3.78 -6.81
C ILE A 49 11.98 -3.45 -6.11
N GLU A 50 12.65 -2.37 -6.53
CA GLU A 50 13.97 -1.99 -6.02
C GLU A 50 13.86 -1.59 -4.55
N CYS A 51 12.91 -0.72 -4.21
CA CYS A 51 12.65 -0.28 -2.83
C CYS A 51 12.17 -1.44 -1.95
N SER A 52 11.43 -2.42 -2.50
CA SER A 52 11.08 -3.64 -1.78
C SER A 52 12.31 -4.42 -1.31
N GLY A 53 13.39 -4.43 -2.10
CA GLY A 53 14.66 -5.05 -1.73
C GLY A 53 15.33 -4.34 -0.55
N ILE A 54 15.31 -3.00 -0.56
CA ILE A 54 15.81 -2.17 0.55
C ILE A 54 15.01 -2.45 1.82
N HIS A 55 13.67 -2.43 1.73
CA HIS A 55 12.78 -2.69 2.86
C HIS A 55 12.99 -4.09 3.47
N ARG A 56 13.31 -5.10 2.65
CA ARG A 56 13.66 -6.45 3.15
C ARG A 56 14.94 -6.44 3.98
N ASN A 57 15.94 -5.65 3.60
CA ASN A 57 17.21 -5.51 4.34
C ASN A 57 17.02 -4.81 5.70
N LEU A 58 15.98 -3.99 5.86
CA LEU A 58 15.62 -3.37 7.16
C LEU A 58 15.09 -4.41 8.17
N GLY A 59 14.52 -5.50 7.69
CA GLY A 59 13.93 -6.55 8.50
C GLY A 59 12.44 -6.36 8.83
N THR A 60 11.77 -7.46 9.15
CA THR A 60 10.30 -7.56 9.26
C THR A 60 9.68 -6.82 10.44
N HIS A 61 10.49 -6.43 11.42
CA HIS A 61 10.06 -5.59 12.53
C HIS A 61 9.86 -4.13 12.11
N LEU A 62 10.55 -3.68 11.05
CA LEU A 62 10.44 -2.34 10.49
C LEU A 62 9.52 -2.31 9.27
N SER A 63 9.69 -3.25 8.33
CA SER A 63 8.86 -3.32 7.14
C SER A 63 8.51 -4.76 6.78
N ARG A 64 7.20 -5.03 6.72
CA ARG A 64 6.65 -6.31 6.26
C ARG A 64 6.29 -6.21 4.78
N VAL A 65 7.17 -6.70 3.92
CA VAL A 65 7.03 -6.59 2.46
C VAL A 65 6.21 -7.74 1.87
N ARG A 66 5.22 -7.42 1.02
CA ARG A 66 4.44 -8.35 0.20
C ARG A 66 4.33 -7.85 -1.25
N SER A 67 4.46 -8.72 -2.24
CA SER A 67 4.12 -8.43 -3.63
C SER A 67 2.61 -8.46 -3.82
N LEU A 68 2.05 -7.54 -4.59
CA LEU A 68 0.63 -7.51 -4.95
C LEU A 68 0.26 -8.60 -5.98
N ASP A 69 1.24 -9.17 -6.68
CA ASP A 69 1.01 -10.17 -7.75
C ASP A 69 1.56 -11.56 -7.42
N LEU A 70 2.61 -11.63 -6.60
CA LEU A 70 3.33 -12.88 -6.33
C LEU A 70 3.03 -13.53 -4.97
N ASP A 71 2.45 -12.77 -4.03
CA ASP A 71 2.08 -13.28 -2.71
C ASP A 71 0.58 -13.55 -2.60
N GLU A 72 0.19 -14.43 -1.68
CA GLU A 72 -1.21 -14.64 -1.32
C GLU A 72 -1.75 -13.48 -0.47
N TRP A 73 -2.98 -13.06 -0.80
CA TRP A 73 -3.67 -11.96 -0.13
C TRP A 73 -5.05 -12.38 0.35
N PRO A 74 -5.16 -12.93 1.57
CA PRO A 74 -6.45 -13.13 2.20
C PRO A 74 -7.24 -11.83 2.22
N LEU A 75 -8.55 -11.88 1.94
CA LEU A 75 -9.40 -10.68 1.89
C LEU A 75 -9.28 -9.80 3.14
N GLU A 76 -9.10 -10.41 4.31
CA GLU A 76 -8.91 -9.68 5.56
C GLU A 76 -7.61 -8.87 5.59
N LEU A 77 -6.53 -9.42 5.02
CA LEU A 77 -5.26 -8.70 4.87
C LEU A 77 -5.41 -7.52 3.92
N ILE A 78 -6.16 -7.68 2.83
CA ILE A 78 -6.42 -6.58 1.88
C ILE A 78 -7.20 -5.45 2.56
N LYS A 79 -8.21 -5.78 3.39
CA LYS A 79 -8.96 -4.77 4.16
C LYS A 79 -8.04 -3.99 5.10
N PHE A 80 -7.17 -4.68 5.84
CA PHE A 80 -6.20 -4.01 6.69
C PHE A 80 -5.28 -3.09 5.88
N GLN A 81 -4.73 -3.58 4.77
CA GLN A 81 -3.84 -2.78 3.93
C GLN A 81 -4.50 -1.49 3.45
N LYS A 82 -5.77 -1.58 3.01
CA LYS A 82 -6.55 -0.40 2.64
C LYS A 82 -6.72 0.58 3.80
N CYS A 83 -7.05 0.06 4.98
CA CYS A 83 -7.24 0.88 6.17
C CYS A 83 -5.94 1.64 6.54
N TYR A 84 -4.81 0.92 6.57
CA TYR A 84 -3.50 1.53 6.84
C TYR A 84 -3.16 2.62 5.82
N ILE A 85 -3.32 2.35 4.51
CA ILE A 85 -3.05 3.37 3.48
C ILE A 85 -3.98 4.57 3.65
N GLN A 86 -5.27 4.36 3.89
CA GLN A 86 -6.24 5.45 4.08
C GLN A 86 -5.88 6.33 5.29
N ILE A 87 -5.47 5.72 6.40
CA ILE A 87 -5.03 6.44 7.60
C ILE A 87 -3.75 7.24 7.29
N THR A 88 -2.76 6.61 6.65
CA THR A 88 -1.51 7.28 6.27
C THR A 88 -1.78 8.49 5.37
N VAL A 89 -2.63 8.36 4.35
CA VAL A 89 -3.02 9.46 3.46
C VAL A 89 -3.74 10.57 4.22
N LEU A 90 -4.69 10.23 5.11
CA LEU A 90 -5.40 11.23 5.93
C LEU A 90 -4.43 12.00 6.83
N CYS A 91 -3.50 11.29 7.50
CA CYS A 91 -2.48 11.92 8.31
C CYS A 91 -1.60 12.86 7.49
N ILE A 92 -1.15 12.45 6.30
CA ILE A 92 -0.35 13.32 5.43
C ILE A 92 -1.14 14.56 5.02
N VAL A 93 -2.37 14.41 4.54
CA VAL A 93 -3.22 15.54 4.13
C VAL A 93 -3.44 16.50 5.29
N TYR A 94 -3.81 15.98 6.46
CA TYR A 94 -4.01 16.81 7.66
C TYR A 94 -2.72 17.55 8.04
N ASN A 95 -1.57 16.88 8.06
CA ASN A 95 -0.30 17.52 8.38
C ASN A 95 0.08 18.59 7.35
N VAL A 96 -0.15 18.35 6.06
CA VAL A 96 0.10 19.31 4.98
C VAL A 96 -0.80 20.54 5.14
N GLU A 97 -2.11 20.35 5.34
CA GLU A 97 -3.06 21.45 5.51
C GLU A 97 -2.73 22.32 6.74
N ASN A 98 -2.37 21.70 7.86
CA ASN A 98 -1.95 22.45 9.06
C ASN A 98 -0.62 23.20 8.85
N ASN A 99 0.32 22.63 8.08
CA ASN A 99 1.59 23.30 7.78
C ASN A 99 1.38 24.51 6.85
N VAL A 100 0.54 24.36 5.82
CA VAL A 100 0.14 25.44 4.91
C VAL A 100 -0.59 26.55 5.65
N ASN A 101 -1.53 26.21 6.53
CA ASN A 101 -2.25 27.19 7.35
C ASN A 101 -1.31 27.95 8.29
N ASN A 102 -0.31 27.27 8.87
CA ASN A 102 0.70 27.91 9.72
C ASN A 102 1.64 28.84 8.92
N PHE A 103 2.02 28.44 7.71
CA PHE A 103 2.81 29.28 6.80
C PHE A 103 2.06 30.54 6.36
N ASN A 104 0.77 30.42 6.03
CA ASN A 104 -0.07 31.56 5.62
C ASN A 104 -0.49 32.46 6.79
N SER A 105 -0.30 32.02 8.04
CA SER A 105 -0.56 32.81 9.25
C SER A 105 0.66 33.60 9.76
N LYS A 106 1.78 33.60 9.02
CA LYS A 106 2.99 34.37 9.32
C LYS A 106 3.25 35.46 8.30
#